data_AF-A0A7H9HRE2-F1
#
_entry.id   AF-A0A7H9HRE2-F1
#
_cell.length_a   1.000
_cell.length_b   1.000
_cell.length_c   1.000
_cell.angle_alpha   90.00
_cell.angle_beta   90.00
_cell.angle_gamma   90.00
#
_symmetry.space_group_name_H-M   'P 1'
#
loop_
_entity.id
_entity.type
_entity.pdbx_description
1 polymer ?
#
loop_
_entity_poly.entity_id
_entity_poly.type
_entity_poly.pdbx_seq_one_letter_code
_entity_poly.pdbx_strand_id
1 'polypeptide(L)'
;MSLEGYLQRFKELRRRSFEVSLKIGKIAEREAWEQAEIRKPRVYRMEAEDSDDVGSLQDSVERRREKLMGYTMREYENWEKKLHEKEAKKDGANLQELAKYTYEKQLGKVKKYAGTQKSAKIWKDQRTGRINISDDGPLVNRLASDLERTSKERYVARRKEMERRDMQATPGGYINDKNKQFNEKLDRQLRDVER
;
A
#
# COMPACT_ATOMS: atom_id res chain seq x y z
N MET A 1 0.91 46.26 25.87
CA MET A 1 1.36 44.88 26.18
C MET A 1 2.84 44.79 25.85
N SER A 2 3.69 44.38 26.79
CA SER A 2 5.15 44.37 26.61
C SER A 2 5.62 43.19 25.74
N LEU A 3 6.69 43.41 24.96
CA LEU A 3 7.38 42.40 24.15
C LEU A 3 7.80 41.18 24.99
N GLU A 4 8.15 41.44 26.24
CA GLU A 4 8.53 40.45 27.24
C GLU A 4 7.39 39.48 27.59
N GLY A 5 6.15 39.98 27.63
CA GLY A 5 4.95 39.15 27.83
C GLY A 5 4.68 38.20 26.67
N TYR A 6 5.01 38.60 25.42
CA TYR A 6 4.90 37.70 24.26
C TYR A 6 5.94 36.58 24.30
N LEU A 7 7.17 36.87 24.73
CA LEU A 7 8.21 35.85 24.87
C LEU A 7 7.88 34.82 25.96
N GLN A 8 7.29 35.26 27.08
CA GLN A 8 6.81 34.35 28.12
C GLN A 8 5.68 33.44 27.61
N ARG A 9 4.68 34.01 26.93
CA ARG A 9 3.58 33.24 26.31
C ARG A 9 4.09 32.22 25.29
N PHE A 10 5.08 32.58 24.47
CA PHE A 10 5.68 31.66 23.51
C PHE A 10 6.39 30.48 24.19
N LYS A 11 7.13 30.75 25.28
CA LYS A 11 7.77 29.68 26.09
C LYS A 11 6.74 28.76 26.72
N GLU A 12 5.64 29.29 27.23
CA GLU A 12 4.53 28.51 27.78
C GLU A 12 3.82 27.66 26.72
N LEU A 13 3.53 28.23 25.55
CA LEU A 13 2.96 27.52 24.40
C LEU A 13 3.87 26.38 23.96
N ARG A 14 5.19 26.60 23.92
CA ARG A 14 6.17 25.56 23.58
C ARG A 14 6.22 24.44 24.62
N ARG A 15 6.08 24.75 25.91
CA ARG A 15 5.98 23.74 26.97
C ARG A 15 4.69 22.93 26.83
N ARG A 16 3.56 23.61 26.62
CA ARG A 16 2.25 22.97 26.41
C ARG A 16 2.23 22.09 25.16
N SER A 17 2.82 22.52 24.06
CA SER A 17 2.90 21.69 22.84
C SER A 17 3.74 20.44 23.06
N PHE A 18 4.85 20.54 23.80
CA PHE A 18 5.66 19.40 24.18
C PHE A 18 4.91 18.44 25.12
N GLU A 19 4.19 18.96 26.12
CA GLU A 19 3.35 18.15 27.01
C GLU A 19 2.22 17.43 26.28
N VAL A 20 1.56 18.10 25.33
CA VAL A 20 0.53 17.50 24.49
C VAL A 20 1.13 16.39 23.62
N SER A 21 2.30 16.63 23.02
CA SER A 21 3.01 15.62 22.24
C SER A 21 3.35 14.38 23.08
N LEU A 22 3.85 14.57 24.31
CA LEU A 22 4.10 13.46 25.25
C LEU A 22 2.82 12.72 25.64
N LYS A 23 1.71 13.44 25.86
CA LYS A 23 0.41 12.81 26.15
C LYS A 23 -0.10 11.98 24.98
N ILE A 24 0.00 12.48 23.75
CA ILE A 24 -0.33 11.74 22.53
C ILE A 24 0.55 10.49 22.39
N GLY A 25 1.85 10.60 22.67
CA GLY A 25 2.78 9.47 22.67
C GLY A 25 2.40 8.39 23.71
N LYS A 26 2.04 8.78 24.93
CA LYS A 26 1.61 7.84 25.98
C LYS A 26 0.29 7.14 25.65
N ILE A 27 -0.66 7.85 25.05
CA ILE A 27 -1.93 7.27 24.58
C ILE A 27 -1.63 6.26 23.46
N ALA A 28 -0.78 6.63 22.51
CA ALA A 28 -0.34 5.75 21.43
C ALA A 28 0.34 4.46 21.88
N GLU A 29 1.19 4.55 22.92
CA GLU A 29 1.82 3.37 23.52
C GLU A 29 0.78 2.49 24.22
N ARG A 30 -0.11 3.08 25.03
CA ARG A 30 -1.18 2.34 25.71
C ARG A 30 -2.08 1.59 24.72
N GLU A 31 -2.51 2.26 23.66
CA GLU A 31 -3.29 1.63 22.59
C GLU A 31 -2.53 0.47 21.92
N ALA A 32 -1.21 0.61 21.73
CA ALA A 32 -0.39 -0.46 21.15
C ALA A 32 -0.28 -1.67 22.08
N TRP A 33 -0.19 -1.45 23.40
CA TRP A 33 -0.20 -2.51 24.41
C TRP A 33 -1.55 -3.23 24.46
N GLU A 34 -2.66 -2.49 24.49
CA GLU A 34 -4.02 -3.05 24.47
C GLU A 34 -4.27 -3.87 23.19
N GLN A 35 -3.82 -3.39 22.03
CA GLN A 35 -3.89 -4.16 20.79
C GLN A 35 -3.01 -5.42 20.82
N ALA A 36 -1.84 -5.37 21.45
CA ALA A 36 -0.97 -6.53 21.59
C ALA A 36 -1.59 -7.59 22.52
N GLU A 37 -2.35 -7.18 23.54
CA GLU A 37 -3.10 -8.10 24.41
C GLU A 37 -4.29 -8.74 23.69
N ILE A 38 -5.07 -7.97 22.94
CA ILE A 38 -6.22 -8.47 22.17
C ILE A 38 -5.80 -9.42 21.04
N ARG A 39 -4.58 -9.26 20.50
CA ARG A 39 -4.06 -10.06 19.37
C ARG A 39 -3.30 -11.33 19.76
N LYS A 40 -3.15 -11.66 21.05
CA LYS A 40 -2.52 -12.93 21.45
C LYS A 40 -3.38 -14.10 20.94
N PRO A 41 -2.84 -15.01 20.10
CA PRO A 41 -3.60 -16.15 19.61
C PRO A 41 -4.02 -17.04 20.79
N ARG A 42 -5.30 -17.43 20.82
CA ARG A 42 -5.83 -18.42 21.76
C ARG A 42 -5.07 -19.73 21.53
N VAL A 43 -4.15 -20.06 22.42
CA VAL A 43 -3.40 -21.32 22.37
C VAL A 43 -4.41 -22.43 22.64
N TYR A 44 -4.66 -23.27 21.63
CA TYR A 44 -5.43 -24.50 21.77
C TYR A 44 -4.78 -25.34 22.87
N ARG A 45 -5.46 -25.49 24.02
CA ARG A 45 -5.20 -26.57 24.95
C ARG A 45 -5.98 -27.77 24.41
N MET A 46 -5.28 -28.84 24.03
CA MET A 46 -5.88 -30.11 23.65
C MET A 46 -6.44 -30.80 24.90
N GLU A 47 -7.60 -30.35 25.36
CA GLU A 47 -8.49 -31.20 26.15
C GLU A 47 -9.73 -31.33 25.28
N ALA A 48 -9.84 -32.50 24.67
CA ALA A 48 -10.97 -32.90 23.85
C ALA A 48 -12.12 -33.26 24.80
N GLU A 49 -13.11 -32.39 24.90
CA GLU A 49 -14.45 -32.77 25.31
C GLU A 49 -15.45 -32.16 24.32
N ASP A 50 -16.30 -33.04 23.81
CA ASP A 50 -17.38 -32.77 22.89
C ASP A 50 -18.30 -31.68 23.43
N SER A 51 -18.45 -30.59 22.66
CA SER A 51 -19.72 -29.87 22.64
C SER A 51 -19.98 -29.32 21.25
N ASP A 52 -21.13 -29.74 20.72
CA ASP A 52 -21.77 -29.15 19.56
C ASP A 52 -21.97 -27.64 19.79
N ASP A 53 -21.03 -26.81 19.35
CA ASP A 53 -21.25 -25.37 19.23
C ASP A 53 -21.49 -25.01 17.77
N VAL A 54 -22.73 -25.26 17.35
CA VAL A 54 -23.40 -24.53 16.27
C VAL A 54 -23.52 -23.06 16.69
N GLY A 55 -22.37 -22.38 16.71
CA GLY A 55 -22.23 -20.95 16.99
C GLY A 55 -22.87 -20.13 15.89
N SER A 56 -24.15 -19.84 16.09
CA SER A 56 -25.05 -18.93 15.38
C SER A 56 -24.40 -17.95 14.40
N LEU A 57 -24.93 -17.89 13.17
CA LEU A 57 -24.70 -16.82 12.18
C LEU A 57 -24.80 -15.40 12.78
N GLN A 58 -25.57 -15.24 13.85
CA GLN A 58 -25.79 -14.02 14.62
C GLN A 58 -24.51 -13.56 15.33
N ASP A 59 -23.68 -14.50 15.81
CA ASP A 59 -22.39 -14.25 16.46
C ASP A 59 -21.34 -13.73 15.44
N SER A 60 -21.47 -14.10 14.17
CA SER A 60 -20.63 -13.56 13.09
C SER A 60 -21.00 -12.12 12.71
N VAL A 61 -22.28 -11.78 12.76
CA VAL A 61 -22.80 -10.44 12.45
C VAL A 61 -22.55 -9.49 13.61
N GLU A 62 -22.69 -9.96 14.85
CA GLU A 62 -22.35 -9.22 16.05
C GLU A 62 -20.85 -8.98 16.16
N ARG A 63 -20.00 -10.00 15.96
CA ARG A 63 -18.54 -9.79 15.85
C ARG A 63 -18.17 -8.83 14.71
N ARG A 64 -18.91 -8.83 13.60
CA ARG A 64 -18.70 -7.88 12.49
C ARG A 64 -19.14 -6.47 12.85
N ARG A 65 -20.25 -6.29 13.59
CA ARG A 65 -20.71 -5.01 14.14
C ARG A 65 -19.76 -4.48 15.21
N GLU A 66 -19.33 -5.33 16.12
CA GLU A 66 -18.40 -5.01 17.21
C GLU A 66 -17.02 -4.63 16.64
N LYS A 67 -16.56 -5.33 15.60
CA LYS A 67 -15.38 -4.95 14.83
C LYS A 67 -15.56 -3.68 14.00
N LEU A 68 -16.78 -3.36 13.57
CA LEU A 68 -17.11 -2.07 12.93
C LEU A 68 -17.04 -0.91 13.93
N MET A 69 -17.44 -1.14 15.18
CA MET A 69 -17.48 -0.13 16.25
C MET A 69 -16.16 -0.01 17.02
N GLY A 70 -15.26 -1.00 16.91
CA GLY A 70 -13.97 -1.06 17.60
C GLY A 70 -12.75 -0.56 16.82
N TYR A 71 -12.94 0.10 15.66
CA TYR A 71 -11.80 0.64 14.92
C TYR A 71 -11.17 1.83 15.65
N THR A 72 -9.88 1.74 15.89
CA THR A 72 -9.08 2.86 16.39
C THR A 72 -8.96 3.94 15.31
N MET A 73 -8.79 5.21 15.70
CA MET A 73 -8.58 6.32 14.74
C MET A 73 -7.45 6.01 13.72
N ARG A 74 -6.40 5.31 14.17
CA ARG A 74 -5.30 4.84 13.31
C ARG A 74 -5.75 3.81 12.27
N GLU A 75 -6.67 2.92 12.64
CA GLU A 75 -7.25 1.96 11.70
C GLU A 75 -8.14 2.66 10.67
N TYR A 76 -8.85 3.73 11.05
CA TYR A 76 -9.56 4.60 10.11
C TYR A 76 -8.60 5.30 9.14
N GLU A 77 -7.54 5.94 9.61
CA GLU A 77 -6.53 6.56 8.75
C GLU A 77 -5.89 5.55 7.78
N ASN A 78 -5.62 4.33 8.26
CA ASN A 78 -5.09 3.26 7.42
C ASN A 78 -6.12 2.72 6.44
N TRP A 79 -7.40 2.71 6.81
CA TRP A 79 -8.49 2.31 5.92
C TRP A 79 -8.73 3.35 4.83
N GLU A 80 -8.69 4.64 5.17
CA GLU A 80 -8.78 5.76 4.24
C GLU A 80 -7.61 5.75 3.23
N LYS A 81 -6.38 5.50 3.69
CA LYS A 81 -5.23 5.27 2.79
C LYS A 81 -5.46 4.11 1.84
N LYS A 82 -6.00 2.99 2.34
CA LYS A 82 -6.34 1.82 1.50
C LYS A 82 -7.49 2.12 0.52
N LEU A 83 -8.42 2.99 0.89
CA LEU A 83 -9.53 3.42 0.04
C LEU A 83 -8.99 4.28 -1.10
N HIS A 84 -8.19 5.30 -0.80
CA HIS A 84 -7.53 6.14 -1.81
C HIS A 84 -6.63 5.34 -2.75
N GLU A 85 -5.89 4.35 -2.24
CA GLU A 85 -5.10 3.44 -3.07
C GLU A 85 -5.95 2.55 -4.00
N LYS A 86 -7.21 2.28 -3.63
CA LYS A 86 -8.15 1.51 -4.45
C LYS A 86 -8.85 2.41 -5.46
N GLU A 87 -9.26 3.61 -5.08
CA GLU A 87 -9.89 4.60 -5.97
C GLU A 87 -8.93 5.05 -7.07
N ALA A 88 -7.66 5.33 -6.72
CA ALA A 88 -6.61 5.63 -7.71
C ALA A 88 -6.35 4.48 -8.72
N LYS A 89 -6.82 3.25 -8.42
CA LYS A 89 -6.74 2.10 -9.33
C LYS A 89 -8.05 1.84 -10.09
N LYS A 90 -9.16 2.44 -9.66
CA LYS A 90 -10.51 2.16 -10.19
C LYS A 90 -10.83 3.04 -11.39
N ASP A 91 -10.32 4.27 -11.41
CA ASP A 91 -10.58 5.21 -12.49
C ASP A 91 -9.45 5.18 -13.52
N GLY A 92 -9.64 4.38 -14.56
CA GLY A 92 -8.71 4.23 -15.69
C GLY A 92 -8.60 5.45 -16.61
N ALA A 93 -9.03 6.64 -16.18
CA ALA A 93 -9.19 7.79 -17.06
C ALA A 93 -7.96 8.72 -17.13
N ASN A 94 -7.17 8.86 -16.05
CA ASN A 94 -6.09 9.84 -16.03
C ASN A 94 -4.69 9.21 -16.06
N LEU A 95 -4.08 9.19 -17.25
CA LEU A 95 -2.69 8.75 -17.48
C LEU A 95 -1.69 9.55 -16.64
N GLN A 96 -1.96 10.83 -16.38
CA GLN A 96 -1.07 11.70 -15.60
C GLN A 96 -1.02 11.29 -14.12
N GLU A 97 -2.17 10.95 -13.54
CA GLU A 97 -2.25 10.46 -12.16
C GLU A 97 -1.60 9.09 -12.02
N LEU A 98 -1.80 8.19 -12.98
CA LEU A 98 -1.11 6.91 -13.00
C LEU A 98 0.41 7.09 -13.08
N ALA A 99 0.89 7.99 -13.96
CA ALA A 99 2.30 8.31 -14.06
C ALA A 99 2.85 8.85 -12.73
N LYS A 100 2.15 9.80 -12.08
CA LYS A 100 2.52 10.32 -10.77
C LYS A 100 2.58 9.22 -9.71
N TYR A 101 1.54 8.39 -9.61
CA TYR A 101 1.48 7.28 -8.65
C TYR A 101 2.61 6.28 -8.88
N THR A 102 2.88 5.90 -10.12
CA THR A 102 3.98 4.98 -10.43
C THR A 102 5.34 5.59 -10.10
N TYR A 103 5.53 6.89 -10.33
CA TYR A 103 6.75 7.61 -9.95
C TYR A 103 6.95 7.63 -8.43
N GLU A 104 5.93 8.03 -7.66
CA GLU A 104 6.00 8.06 -6.19
C GLU A 104 6.28 6.67 -5.61
N LYS A 105 5.66 5.63 -6.18
CA LYS A 105 5.92 4.23 -5.81
C LYS A 105 7.38 3.83 -6.04
N GLN A 106 8.00 4.26 -7.14
CA GLN A 106 9.42 3.99 -7.39
C GLN A 106 10.32 4.82 -6.47
N LEU A 107 9.97 6.08 -6.22
CA LEU A 107 10.71 6.95 -5.30
C LEU A 107 10.77 6.35 -3.87
N GLY A 108 9.66 5.76 -3.41
CA GLY A 108 9.61 5.05 -2.12
C GLY A 108 10.55 3.83 -2.05
N LYS A 109 10.88 3.20 -3.18
CA LYS A 109 11.90 2.14 -3.23
C LYS A 109 13.31 2.70 -3.18
N VAL A 110 13.57 3.78 -3.94
CA VAL A 110 14.90 4.41 -4.03
C VAL A 110 15.32 5.03 -2.68
N LYS A 111 14.39 5.65 -1.95
CA LYS A 111 14.65 6.24 -0.62
C LYS A 111 15.22 5.24 0.40
N LYS A 112 14.96 3.94 0.24
CA LYS A 112 15.52 2.88 1.10
C LYS A 112 17.03 2.69 0.92
N TYR A 113 17.59 3.19 -0.18
CA TYR A 113 18.97 2.99 -0.58
C TYR A 113 19.75 4.31 -0.66
N ALA A 114 19.24 5.38 -0.05
CA ALA A 114 19.88 6.69 0.00
C ALA A 114 21.10 6.66 0.95
N GLY A 115 22.16 5.96 0.53
CA GLY A 115 23.51 6.08 1.07
C GLY A 115 24.30 7.20 0.37
N THR A 116 25.48 7.49 0.91
CA THR A 116 26.39 8.61 0.59
C THR A 116 26.45 8.92 -0.90
N GLN A 117 25.80 10.01 -1.31
CA GLN A 117 25.83 10.46 -2.71
C GLN A 117 27.19 11.05 -3.04
N LYS A 118 27.89 10.46 -4.02
CA LYS A 118 28.99 11.14 -4.70
C LYS A 118 28.39 12.03 -5.78
N SER A 119 28.87 13.27 -5.89
CA SER A 119 28.41 14.18 -6.93
C SER A 119 28.87 13.68 -8.31
N ALA A 120 27.91 13.48 -9.22
CA ALA A 120 28.22 13.15 -10.61
C ALA A 120 28.97 14.31 -11.26
N LYS A 121 30.02 14.01 -12.03
CA LYS A 121 30.76 15.01 -12.80
C LYS A 121 30.12 15.15 -14.17
N ILE A 122 29.74 16.38 -14.52
CA ILE A 122 29.12 16.73 -15.80
C ILE A 122 30.12 17.58 -16.59
N TRP A 123 30.42 17.18 -17.82
CA TRP A 123 31.20 18.00 -18.74
C TRP A 123 30.61 17.96 -20.14
N LYS A 124 30.78 19.06 -20.88
CA LYS A 124 30.30 19.19 -22.26
C LYS A 124 31.49 19.07 -23.20
N ASP A 125 31.40 18.15 -24.14
CA ASP A 125 32.35 18.07 -25.23
C ASP A 125 32.04 19.21 -26.22
N GLN A 126 32.98 20.15 -26.37
CA GLN A 126 32.80 21.33 -27.21
C GLN A 126 32.77 20.99 -28.70
N ARG A 127 33.37 19.87 -29.11
CA ARG A 127 33.45 19.47 -30.52
C ARG A 127 32.18 18.76 -30.98
N THR A 128 31.60 17.92 -30.13
CA THR A 128 30.42 17.12 -30.47
C THR A 128 29.11 17.69 -29.91
N GLY A 129 29.20 18.67 -29.01
CA GLY A 129 28.06 19.24 -28.30
C GLY A 129 27.43 18.30 -27.27
N ARG A 130 27.95 17.08 -27.09
CA ARG A 130 27.41 16.06 -26.19
C ARG A 130 27.72 16.39 -24.74
N ILE A 131 26.76 16.10 -23.86
CA ILE A 131 26.93 16.20 -22.41
C ILE A 131 27.29 14.79 -21.91
N ASN A 132 28.46 14.67 -21.30
CA ASN A 132 28.91 13.44 -20.68
C ASN A 132 28.72 13.57 -19.17
N ILE A 133 28.06 12.57 -18.58
CA ILE A 133 27.80 12.50 -17.14
C ILE A 133 28.49 11.24 -16.64
N SER A 134 29.53 11.41 -15.81
CA SER A 134 30.12 10.29 -15.09
C SER A 134 29.38 10.11 -13.78
N ASP A 135 28.63 9.03 -13.69
CA ASP A 135 27.91 8.60 -12.50
C ASP A 135 28.54 7.34 -11.89
N ASP A 136 28.04 6.92 -10.73
CA ASP A 136 28.52 5.74 -10.02
C ASP A 136 28.04 4.44 -10.71
N GLY A 137 28.98 3.70 -11.30
CA GLY A 137 28.68 2.43 -12.01
C GLY A 137 27.85 1.42 -11.21
N PRO A 138 28.13 1.19 -9.92
CA PRO A 138 27.30 0.38 -9.04
C PRO A 138 25.82 0.82 -8.96
N LEU A 139 25.53 2.13 -8.96
CA LEU A 139 24.15 2.63 -8.94
C LEU A 139 23.44 2.36 -10.26
N VAL A 140 24.14 2.52 -11.39
CA VAL A 140 23.60 2.18 -12.72
C VAL A 140 23.31 0.69 -12.82
N ASN A 141 24.20 -0.18 -12.35
CA ASN A 141 23.99 -1.63 -12.34
C ASN A 141 22.82 -2.05 -11.45
N ARG A 142 22.62 -1.37 -10.31
CA ARG A 142 21.44 -1.58 -9.46
C ARG A 142 20.16 -1.16 -10.17
N LEU A 143 20.16 -0.02 -10.84
CA LEU A 143 19.01 0.42 -11.63
C LEU A 143 18.64 -0.61 -12.71
N ALA A 144 19.64 -1.12 -13.45
CA ALA A 144 19.42 -2.17 -14.43
C ALA A 144 18.82 -3.44 -13.79
N SER A 145 19.39 -3.88 -12.67
CA SER A 145 18.91 -5.04 -11.91
C SER A 145 17.47 -4.86 -11.41
N ASP A 146 17.11 -3.66 -10.96
CA ASP A 146 15.75 -3.33 -10.51
C ASP A 146 14.74 -3.32 -11.67
N LEU A 147 15.13 -2.82 -12.84
CA LEU A 147 14.32 -2.87 -14.06
C LEU A 147 14.09 -4.33 -14.51
N GLU A 148 15.13 -5.15 -14.51
CA GLU A 148 15.01 -6.58 -14.80
C GLU A 148 14.10 -7.30 -13.81
N ARG A 149 14.29 -7.05 -12.50
CA ARG A 149 13.44 -7.65 -11.48
C ARG A 149 11.98 -7.26 -11.67
N THR A 150 11.69 -5.97 -11.86
CA THR A 150 10.31 -5.51 -12.03
C THR A 150 9.66 -6.02 -13.31
N SER A 151 10.41 -6.20 -14.40
CA SER A 151 9.90 -6.82 -15.63
C SER A 151 9.58 -8.31 -15.42
N LYS A 152 10.48 -9.06 -14.76
CA LYS A 152 10.25 -10.46 -14.39
C LYS A 152 9.04 -10.62 -13.47
N GLU A 153 8.89 -9.76 -12.46
CA GLU A 153 7.74 -9.74 -11.56
C GLU A 153 6.42 -9.52 -12.32
N ARG A 154 6.36 -8.54 -13.22
CA ARG A 154 5.18 -8.29 -14.06
C ARG A 154 4.85 -9.48 -14.95
N TYR A 155 5.87 -10.09 -15.56
CA TYR A 155 5.70 -11.27 -16.40
C TYR A 155 5.12 -12.44 -15.60
N VAL A 156 5.70 -12.79 -14.46
CA VAL A 156 5.22 -13.91 -13.62
C VAL A 156 3.81 -13.63 -13.10
N ALA A 157 3.52 -12.40 -12.65
CA ALA A 157 2.18 -12.02 -12.20
C ALA A 157 1.15 -12.19 -13.33
N ARG A 158 1.48 -11.74 -14.55
CA ARG A 158 0.61 -11.87 -15.71
C ARG A 158 0.43 -13.33 -16.13
N ARG A 159 1.50 -14.14 -16.10
CA ARG A 159 1.43 -15.57 -16.42
C ARG A 159 0.50 -16.31 -15.45
N LYS A 160 0.67 -16.10 -14.15
CA LYS A 160 -0.21 -16.66 -13.11
C LYS A 160 -1.65 -16.20 -13.27
N GLU A 161 -1.88 -14.95 -13.67
CA GLU A 161 -3.23 -14.45 -13.94
C GLU A 161 -3.88 -15.18 -15.12
N MET A 162 -3.12 -15.42 -16.21
CA MET A 162 -3.61 -16.19 -17.35
C MET A 162 -3.90 -17.64 -16.96
N GLU A 163 -3.00 -18.32 -16.25
CA GLU A 163 -3.21 -19.69 -15.74
C GLU A 163 -4.45 -19.79 -14.86
N ARG A 164 -4.69 -18.80 -13.98
CA ARG A 164 -5.88 -18.76 -13.11
C ARG A 164 -7.17 -18.52 -13.89
N ARG A 165 -7.15 -17.64 -14.88
CA ARG A 165 -8.28 -17.48 -15.81
C ARG A 165 -8.52 -18.75 -16.59
N ASP A 166 -7.45 -19.48 -16.92
CA ASP A 166 -7.59 -20.69 -17.69
C ASP A 166 -8.32 -21.80 -16.93
N MET A 167 -8.07 -21.89 -15.63
CA MET A 167 -8.76 -22.80 -14.71
C MET A 167 -10.22 -22.41 -14.42
N GLN A 168 -10.58 -21.12 -14.56
CA GLN A 168 -11.96 -20.67 -14.43
C GLN A 168 -12.69 -20.88 -15.76
N ALA A 169 -13.29 -22.07 -15.93
CA ALA A 169 -14.00 -22.41 -17.15
C ALA A 169 -15.17 -21.45 -17.41
N THR A 170 -15.17 -20.82 -18.60
CA THR A 170 -16.31 -20.05 -19.10
C THR A 170 -17.49 -21.01 -19.35
N PRO A 171 -18.69 -20.74 -18.80
CA PRO A 171 -19.87 -21.57 -19.07
C PRO A 171 -20.20 -21.47 -20.56
N GLY A 172 -20.21 -22.60 -21.28
CA GLY A 172 -20.53 -22.66 -22.71
C GLY A 172 -19.45 -23.25 -23.61
N GLY A 173 -18.25 -23.51 -23.08
CA GLY A 173 -17.13 -24.04 -23.87
C GLY A 173 -16.61 -23.02 -24.89
N TYR A 174 -15.36 -23.20 -25.33
CA TYR A 174 -14.73 -22.32 -26.30
C TYR A 174 -13.96 -23.15 -27.32
N ILE A 175 -14.00 -22.69 -28.58
CA ILE A 175 -13.35 -23.38 -29.71
C ILE A 175 -11.83 -23.15 -29.70
N ASN A 176 -11.39 -21.97 -29.24
CA ASN A 176 -9.98 -21.61 -29.10
C ASN A 176 -9.77 -20.56 -27.99
N ASP A 177 -8.52 -20.35 -27.57
CA ASP A 177 -8.17 -19.43 -26.48
C ASP A 177 -8.52 -17.97 -26.78
N LYS A 178 -8.50 -17.56 -28.06
CA LYS A 178 -8.91 -16.21 -28.46
C LYS A 178 -10.41 -16.00 -28.28
N ASN A 179 -11.21 -17.01 -28.60
CA ASN A 179 -12.66 -16.99 -28.43
C ASN A 179 -13.03 -16.96 -26.94
N LYS A 180 -12.27 -17.69 -26.10
CA LYS A 180 -12.38 -17.59 -24.64
C LYS A 180 -12.15 -16.17 -24.13
N GLN A 181 -11.04 -15.55 -24.51
CA GLN A 181 -10.71 -14.17 -24.10
C GLN A 181 -11.73 -13.15 -24.60
N PHE A 182 -12.33 -13.40 -25.77
CA PHE A 182 -13.40 -12.58 -26.33
C PHE A 182 -14.69 -12.71 -25.53
N ASN A 183 -15.13 -13.92 -25.22
CA ASN A 183 -16.31 -14.17 -24.38
C ASN A 183 -16.14 -13.57 -22.97
N GLU A 184 -14.96 -13.71 -22.35
CA GLU A 184 -14.66 -13.03 -21.08
C GLU A 184 -14.70 -11.49 -21.18
N LYS A 185 -14.39 -10.92 -22.35
CA LYS A 185 -14.52 -9.48 -22.59
C LYS A 185 -15.99 -9.08 -22.69
N LEU A 186 -16.82 -9.87 -23.39
CA LEU A 186 -18.26 -9.65 -23.46
C LEU A 186 -18.93 -9.74 -22.08
N ASP A 187 -18.59 -10.77 -21.30
CA ASP A 187 -19.12 -10.93 -19.94
C ASP A 187 -18.81 -9.74 -19.03
N ARG A 188 -17.60 -9.14 -19.17
CA ARG A 188 -17.25 -7.92 -18.43
C ARG A 188 -18.12 -6.74 -18.84
N GLN A 189 -18.30 -6.54 -20.13
CA GLN A 189 -19.12 -5.43 -20.64
C GLN A 189 -20.60 -5.59 -20.26
N LEU A 190 -21.14 -6.81 -20.32
CA LEU A 190 -22.51 -7.08 -19.90
C LEU A 190 -22.73 -6.75 -18.41
N ARG A 191 -21.81 -7.18 -17.53
CA ARG A 191 -21.86 -6.86 -16.10
C ARG A 191 -21.72 -5.36 -15.80
N ASP A 192 -20.99 -4.63 -16.63
CA ASP A 192 -20.81 -3.19 -16.49
C ASP A 192 -22.05 -2.42 -16.96
N VAL A 193 -22.84 -2.97 -17.90
CA VAL A 193 -24.10 -2.40 -18.40
C VAL A 193 -25.30 -2.71 -17.50
N GLU A 194 -25.28 -3.85 -16.79
CA GLU A 194 -26.32 -4.23 -15.82
C GLU A 194 -26.19 -3.53 -14.45
N ARG A 195 -25.15 -2.72 -14.25
CA ARG A 195 -24.89 -1.92 -13.03
C ARG A 195 -25.30 -0.46 -13.21
#